data_AF-A0A095VE94-F1
#
_entry.id   AF-A0A095VE94-F1
#
_cell.length_a   1.000
_cell.length_b   1.000
_cell.length_c   1.000
_cell.angle_alpha   90.00
_cell.angle_beta   90.00
_cell.angle_gamma   90.00
#
_symmetry.space_group_name_H-M   'P 1'
#
loop_
_entity.id
_entity.type
_entity.pdbx_description
1 polymer ?
#
loop_
_entity_poly.entity_id
_entity_poly.type
_entity_poly.pdbx_seq_one_letter_code
_entity_poly.pdbx_strand_id
1 'polypeptide(L)'
;MWSFIKRLLAGPPPAEDPLRETLRFDDAGLTRSGELLRAMRQREFLPWSEIHEFGFRYAQAMFPDPWSGDYMEGLWLFRVPSDGGGLMAMEFDEAVLDIDRLPPALLRNLPGLDMDTLRTGLAAARRGPRNFEEEGEWIAWRRAAPSQATAGPGPA
;
A
#
# COMPACT_ATOMS: atom_id res chain seq x y z
N MET A 1 -18.56 0.61 -41.59
CA MET A 1 -18.83 -0.85 -41.53
C MET A 1 -17.62 -1.70 -41.16
N TRP A 2 -16.40 -1.16 -41.11
CA TRP A 2 -15.16 -1.91 -40.79
C TRP A 2 -14.83 -2.01 -39.28
N SER A 3 -15.46 -1.19 -38.43
CA SER A 3 -15.23 -1.14 -36.99
C SER A 3 -15.97 -2.22 -36.19
N PHE A 4 -17.10 -2.71 -36.68
CA PHE A 4 -17.90 -3.74 -36.01
C PHE A 4 -17.27 -5.13 -36.08
N ILE A 5 -16.62 -5.46 -37.21
CA ILE A 5 -15.95 -6.76 -37.40
C ILE A 5 -14.72 -6.87 -36.48
N LYS A 6 -13.98 -5.77 -36.26
CA LYS A 6 -12.85 -5.75 -35.31
C LYS A 6 -13.27 -6.02 -33.87
N ARG A 7 -14.47 -5.59 -33.48
CA ARG A 7 -15.01 -5.78 -32.12
C ARG A 7 -15.52 -7.22 -31.87
N LEU A 8 -15.76 -8.00 -32.93
CA LEU A 8 -16.14 -9.42 -32.84
C LEU A 8 -14.91 -10.35 -32.82
N LEU A 9 -13.75 -9.89 -33.32
CA LEU A 9 -12.49 -10.63 -33.34
C LEU A 9 -11.57 -10.29 -32.17
N ALA A 10 -11.73 -9.13 -31.55
CA ALA A 10 -11.21 -8.88 -30.21
C ALA A 10 -12.06 -9.70 -29.25
N GLY A 11 -11.56 -10.87 -28.83
CA GLY A 11 -12.18 -11.66 -27.78
C GLY A 11 -12.47 -10.80 -26.53
N PRO A 12 -13.27 -11.32 -25.58
CA PRO A 12 -13.48 -10.62 -24.33
C PRO A 12 -12.13 -10.17 -23.77
N PRO A 13 -12.03 -8.95 -23.20
CA PRO A 13 -10.80 -8.53 -22.54
C PRO A 13 -10.37 -9.67 -21.62
N PRO A 14 -9.08 -10.04 -21.61
CA PRO A 14 -8.61 -11.13 -20.75
C PRO A 14 -9.16 -10.88 -19.36
N ALA A 15 -9.76 -11.91 -18.76
CA ALA A 15 -10.29 -11.81 -17.42
C ALA A 15 -9.20 -11.19 -16.54
N GLU A 16 -9.54 -10.13 -15.80
CA GLU A 16 -8.62 -9.58 -14.82
C GLU A 16 -8.20 -10.72 -13.91
N ASP A 17 -6.89 -10.84 -13.66
CA ASP A 17 -6.41 -11.82 -12.71
C ASP A 17 -7.11 -11.54 -11.37
N PRO A 18 -7.92 -12.47 -10.84
CA PRO A 18 -8.75 -12.23 -9.66
C PRO A 18 -7.92 -11.91 -8.41
N LEU A 19 -6.62 -12.26 -8.43
CA LEU A 19 -5.66 -11.99 -7.38
C LEU A 19 -4.89 -10.68 -7.58
N ARG A 20 -4.99 -10.08 -8.76
CA ARG A 20 -4.28 -8.83 -9.05
C ARG A 20 -4.98 -7.67 -8.37
N GLU A 21 -4.35 -7.19 -7.30
CA GLU A 21 -4.73 -5.93 -6.69
C GLU A 21 -4.20 -4.76 -7.53
N THR A 22 -5.02 -3.72 -7.64
CA THR A 22 -4.68 -2.47 -8.32
C THR A 22 -4.86 -1.31 -7.37
N LEU A 23 -3.87 -0.41 -7.32
CA LEU A 23 -3.92 0.80 -6.52
C LEU A 23 -4.00 2.03 -7.42
N ARG A 24 -4.93 2.93 -7.08
CA ARG A 24 -5.08 4.23 -7.71
C ARG A 24 -5.00 5.31 -6.63
N PHE A 25 -4.28 6.38 -6.93
CA PHE A 25 -4.11 7.51 -6.03
C PHE A 25 -4.63 8.76 -6.72
N ASP A 26 -5.50 9.49 -6.06
CA ASP A 26 -6.01 10.78 -6.51
C ASP A 26 -5.99 11.79 -5.35
N ASP A 27 -6.56 12.98 -5.57
CA ASP A 27 -6.55 14.04 -4.56
C ASP A 27 -7.44 13.73 -3.35
N ALA A 28 -8.40 12.80 -3.46
CA ALA A 28 -9.27 12.43 -2.36
C ALA A 28 -8.66 11.32 -1.49
N GLY A 29 -7.94 10.38 -2.11
CA GLY A 29 -7.34 9.28 -1.36
C GLY A 29 -6.72 8.17 -2.22
N LEU A 30 -6.60 7.02 -1.59
CA LEU A 30 -6.21 5.75 -2.18
C LEU A 30 -7.48 4.94 -2.47
N THR A 31 -7.61 4.48 -3.71
CA THR A 31 -8.60 3.46 -4.10
C THR A 31 -7.86 2.17 -4.44
N ARG A 32 -8.27 1.06 -3.81
CA ARG A 32 -7.84 -0.28 -4.17
C ARG A 32 -8.98 -1.06 -4.82
N SER A 33 -8.64 -1.85 -5.83
CA SER A 33 -9.60 -2.72 -6.52
C SER A 33 -9.01 -4.09 -6.80
N GLY A 34 -9.84 -5.11 -6.64
CA GLY A 34 -9.54 -6.51 -6.93
C GLY A 34 -10.79 -7.36 -6.72
N GLU A 35 -10.93 -8.45 -7.47
CA GLU A 35 -12.13 -9.30 -7.36
C GLU A 35 -12.27 -9.92 -5.96
N LEU A 36 -11.16 -10.36 -5.37
CA LEU A 36 -11.14 -10.92 -4.01
C LEU A 36 -11.56 -9.90 -2.95
N LEU A 37 -11.06 -8.66 -3.02
CA LEU A 37 -11.44 -7.58 -2.11
C LEU A 37 -12.95 -7.34 -2.11
N ARG A 38 -13.55 -7.31 -3.31
CA ARG A 38 -14.99 -7.16 -3.51
C ARG A 38 -15.77 -8.33 -2.94
N ALA A 39 -15.32 -9.56 -3.20
CA ALA A 39 -15.93 -10.77 -2.68
C ALA A 39 -15.92 -10.79 -1.14
N MET A 40 -14.84 -10.31 -0.53
CA MET A 40 -14.68 -10.19 0.93
C MET A 40 -15.37 -8.96 1.53
N ARG A 41 -16.03 -8.12 0.72
CA ARG A 41 -16.63 -6.83 1.12
C ARG A 41 -15.67 -5.94 1.89
N GLN A 42 -14.40 -5.99 1.54
CA GLN A 42 -13.41 -5.12 2.15
C GLN A 42 -13.56 -3.68 1.65
N ARG A 43 -13.14 -2.73 2.47
CA ARG A 43 -13.13 -1.31 2.13
C ARG A 43 -12.20 -1.06 0.94
N GLU A 44 -12.73 -0.44 -0.13
CA GLU A 44 -11.98 -0.12 -1.35
C GLU A 44 -11.33 1.28 -1.31
N PHE A 45 -11.90 2.23 -0.57
CA PHE A 45 -11.43 3.62 -0.56
C PHE A 45 -10.96 4.08 0.81
N LEU A 46 -9.77 4.71 0.85
CA LEU A 46 -9.15 5.28 2.03
C LEU A 46 -8.83 6.76 1.77
N PRO A 47 -9.45 7.71 2.47
CA PRO A 47 -9.13 9.12 2.32
C PRO A 47 -7.75 9.40 2.92
N TRP A 48 -7.05 10.39 2.37
CA TRP A 48 -5.72 10.77 2.87
C TRP A 48 -5.70 11.11 4.35
N SER A 49 -6.78 11.67 4.89
CA SER A 49 -6.92 12.03 6.31
C SER A 49 -6.80 10.84 7.26
N GLU A 50 -7.10 9.63 6.80
CA GLU A 50 -7.05 8.41 7.60
C GLU A 50 -5.70 7.69 7.51
N ILE A 51 -4.80 8.11 6.64
CA ILE A 51 -3.46 7.52 6.58
C ILE A 51 -2.61 8.14 7.68
N HIS A 52 -2.16 7.32 8.63
CA HIS A 52 -1.32 7.75 9.75
C HIS A 52 0.14 7.42 9.54
N GLU A 53 0.45 6.31 8.89
CA GLU A 53 1.82 5.95 8.55
C GLU A 53 1.88 5.34 7.15
N PHE A 54 3.02 5.53 6.49
CA PHE A 54 3.36 4.88 5.23
C PHE A 54 4.79 4.38 5.28
N GLY A 55 5.02 3.18 4.75
CA GLY A 55 6.31 2.53 4.78
C GLY A 55 6.38 1.28 3.94
N PHE A 56 7.42 0.50 4.22
CA PHE A 56 7.68 -0.80 3.61
C PHE A 56 7.90 -1.83 4.71
N ARG A 57 7.43 -3.05 4.49
CA ARG A 57 7.61 -4.20 5.38
C ARG A 57 8.22 -5.34 4.58
N TYR A 58 9.18 -6.02 5.17
CA TYR A 58 9.72 -7.25 4.64
C TYR A 58 9.58 -8.32 5.73
N ALA A 59 8.72 -9.31 5.50
CA ALA A 59 8.37 -10.29 6.53
C ALA A 59 8.06 -11.64 5.91
N GLN A 60 8.06 -12.69 6.73
CA GLN A 60 7.67 -14.02 6.27
C GLN A 60 6.21 -14.00 5.79
N ALA A 61 5.97 -14.58 4.62
CA ALA A 61 4.64 -14.75 4.05
C ALA A 61 3.73 -15.46 5.06
N MET A 62 2.52 -14.94 5.24
CA MET A 62 1.53 -15.57 6.13
C MET A 62 1.12 -16.95 5.61
N PHE A 63 1.12 -17.12 4.28
CA PHE A 63 0.79 -18.37 3.61
C PHE A 63 2.02 -18.88 2.86
N PRO A 64 2.67 -19.95 3.33
CA PRO A 64 3.85 -20.49 2.66
C PRO A 64 3.48 -21.06 1.29
N ASP A 65 4.45 -21.04 0.38
CA ASP A 65 4.27 -21.64 -0.94
C ASP A 65 4.24 -23.17 -0.82
N PRO A 66 3.23 -23.86 -1.40
CA PRO A 66 3.10 -25.32 -1.28
C PRO A 66 4.30 -26.12 -1.81
N TRP A 67 5.11 -25.53 -2.70
CA TRP A 67 6.27 -26.20 -3.32
C TRP A 67 7.60 -25.78 -2.73
N SER A 68 7.72 -24.52 -2.29
CA SER A 68 8.98 -23.88 -1.91
C SER A 68 9.10 -23.62 -0.41
N GLY A 69 7.99 -23.82 0.32
CA GLY A 69 7.89 -23.63 1.76
C GLY A 69 7.83 -22.16 2.15
N ASP A 70 8.36 -21.86 3.33
CA ASP A 70 8.44 -20.50 3.85
C ASP A 70 9.28 -19.60 2.94
N TYR A 71 8.79 -18.39 2.77
CA TYR A 71 9.45 -17.33 2.01
C TYR A 71 9.10 -15.97 2.60
N MET A 72 9.86 -14.96 2.20
CA MET A 72 9.71 -13.58 2.62
C MET A 72 9.03 -12.76 1.52
N GLU A 73 8.14 -11.87 1.93
CA GLU A 73 7.39 -10.94 1.08
C GLU A 73 7.79 -9.50 1.38
N GLY A 74 7.95 -8.72 0.31
CA GLY A 74 8.02 -7.27 0.37
C GLY A 74 6.61 -6.69 0.25
N LEU A 75 6.25 -5.79 1.17
CA LEU A 75 4.91 -5.23 1.28
C LEU A 75 4.97 -3.72 1.50
N TRP A 76 4.25 -2.97 0.68
CA TRP A 76 3.92 -1.57 0.97
C TRP A 76 2.91 -1.52 2.11
N LEU A 77 3.16 -0.67 3.09
CA LEU A 77 2.38 -0.59 4.32
C LEU A 77 1.74 0.78 4.46
N PHE A 78 0.42 0.80 4.67
CA PHE A 78 -0.33 1.97 5.14
C PHE A 78 -0.96 1.66 6.49
N ARG A 79 -0.73 2.49 7.50
CA ARG A 79 -1.45 2.37 8.79
C ARG A 79 -2.63 3.31 8.86
N VAL A 80 -3.81 2.75 9.16
CA VAL A 80 -5.09 3.48 9.25
C VAL A 80 -5.80 3.15 10.57
N PRO A 81 -6.73 3.98 11.08
CA PRO A 81 -7.49 3.67 12.28
C PRO A 81 -8.25 2.35 12.18
N SER A 82 -8.25 1.58 13.26
CA SER A 82 -9.08 0.39 13.42
C SER A 82 -10.32 0.68 14.26
N ASP A 83 -11.42 -0.02 14.00
CA ASP A 83 -12.67 0.07 14.78
C ASP A 83 -12.47 -0.28 16.27
N GLY A 84 -11.46 -1.11 16.59
CA GLY A 84 -11.10 -1.50 17.96
C GLY A 84 -10.19 -0.51 18.69
N GLY A 85 -9.88 0.63 18.08
CA GLY A 85 -8.85 1.55 18.55
C GLY A 85 -7.44 1.15 18.11
N GLY A 86 -6.56 2.14 18.01
CA GLY A 86 -5.21 1.95 17.46
C GLY A 86 -5.18 1.95 15.92
N LEU A 87 -4.06 1.51 15.37
CA LEU A 87 -3.82 1.48 13.93
C LEU A 87 -3.76 0.05 13.41
N MET A 88 -4.39 -0.17 12.26
CA MET A 88 -4.32 -1.40 11.48
C MET A 88 -3.40 -1.20 10.28
N ALA A 89 -2.55 -2.19 10.03
CA ALA A 89 -1.72 -2.29 8.83
C ALA A 89 -2.58 -2.71 7.63
N MET A 90 -2.52 -1.94 6.55
CA MET A 90 -2.98 -2.31 5.24
C MET A 90 -1.76 -2.54 4.36
N GLU A 91 -1.58 -3.78 3.94
CA GLU A 91 -0.40 -4.27 3.25
C GLU A 91 -0.74 -4.57 1.79
N PHE A 92 0.18 -4.21 0.91
CA PHE A 92 0.04 -4.39 -0.54
C PHE A 92 1.35 -4.94 -1.11
N ASP A 93 1.28 -5.83 -2.08
CA ASP A 93 2.45 -6.44 -2.71
C ASP A 93 3.48 -5.41 -3.20
N GLU A 94 4.77 -5.67 -3.03
CA GLU A 94 5.86 -4.77 -3.46
C GLU A 94 5.69 -4.27 -4.91
N ALA A 95 5.20 -5.11 -5.83
CA ALA A 95 5.11 -4.79 -7.25
C ALA A 95 4.04 -3.74 -7.59
N VAL A 96 3.15 -3.39 -6.66
CA VAL A 96 2.07 -2.41 -6.91
C VAL A 96 2.55 -0.97 -6.98
N LEU A 97 3.74 -0.66 -6.41
CA LEU A 97 4.35 0.66 -6.48
C LEU A 97 5.81 0.59 -6.93
N ASP A 98 6.18 1.49 -7.82
CA ASP A 98 7.57 1.73 -8.21
C ASP A 98 8.12 2.91 -7.41
N ILE A 99 9.15 2.67 -6.59
CA ILE A 99 9.79 3.71 -5.77
C ILE A 99 10.36 4.86 -6.59
N ASP A 100 10.82 4.58 -7.81
CA ASP A 100 11.40 5.61 -8.68
C ASP A 100 10.32 6.41 -9.43
N ARG A 101 9.05 5.99 -9.32
CA ARG A 101 7.89 6.58 -10.00
C ARG A 101 6.65 6.63 -9.10
N LEU A 102 6.84 7.03 -7.84
CA LEU A 102 5.73 7.14 -6.90
C LEU A 102 4.63 8.09 -7.43
N PRO A 103 3.34 7.76 -7.22
CA PRO A 103 2.23 8.58 -7.67
C PRO A 103 2.30 10.03 -7.15
N PRO A 104 2.12 11.05 -7.99
CA PRO A 104 2.21 12.45 -7.54
C PRO A 104 1.24 12.80 -6.40
N ALA A 105 0.05 12.20 -6.39
CA ALA A 105 -0.93 12.39 -5.32
C ALA A 105 -0.41 11.86 -3.97
N LEU A 106 0.31 10.74 -3.96
CA LEU A 106 0.95 10.19 -2.75
C LEU A 106 2.01 11.16 -2.22
N LEU A 107 2.90 11.63 -3.09
CA LEU A 107 3.96 12.58 -2.69
C LEU A 107 3.41 13.91 -2.15
N ARG A 108 2.31 14.41 -2.72
CA ARG A 108 1.65 15.63 -2.22
C ARG A 108 1.03 15.45 -0.83
N ASN A 109 0.47 14.28 -0.55
CA ASN A 109 -0.27 14.02 0.69
C ASN A 109 0.59 13.46 1.82
N LEU A 110 1.82 13.04 1.53
CA LEU A 110 2.80 12.55 2.49
C LEU A 110 4.04 13.48 2.54
N PRO A 111 3.88 14.73 3.01
CA PRO A 111 4.99 15.67 3.05
C PRO A 111 6.09 15.17 4.00
N GLY A 112 7.34 15.27 3.56
CA GLY A 112 8.50 14.80 4.33
C GLY A 112 8.74 13.30 4.28
N LEU A 113 8.19 12.59 3.27
CA LEU A 113 8.46 11.18 3.02
C LEU A 113 9.97 10.91 2.92
N ASP A 114 10.48 10.03 3.78
CA ASP A 114 11.88 9.61 3.79
C ASP A 114 12.12 8.50 2.74
N MET A 115 12.57 8.91 1.56
CA MET A 115 12.88 7.99 0.47
C MET A 115 14.04 7.04 0.78
N ASP A 116 14.98 7.41 1.64
CA ASP A 116 16.13 6.56 1.96
C ASP A 116 15.73 5.43 2.90
N THR A 117 14.80 5.70 3.82
CA THR A 117 14.15 4.66 4.63
C THR A 117 13.43 3.64 3.74
N LEU A 118 12.67 4.08 2.72
CA LEU A 118 12.02 3.15 1.78
C LEU A 118 13.02 2.34 0.95
N ARG A 119 14.09 2.99 0.45
CA ARG A 119 15.14 2.31 -0.31
C ARG A 119 15.84 1.23 0.51
N THR A 120 16.02 1.48 1.81
CA THR A 120 16.62 0.51 2.72
C THR A 120 15.73 -0.73 2.86
N GLY A 121 14.42 -0.56 3.03
CA GLY A 121 13.49 -1.69 3.07
C GLY A 121 13.45 -2.48 1.77
N LEU A 122 13.39 -1.81 0.62
CA LEU A 122 13.45 -2.48 -0.70
C LEU A 122 14.78 -3.18 -0.93
N ALA A 123 15.90 -2.66 -0.40
CA ALA A 123 17.19 -3.33 -0.50
C ALA A 123 17.21 -4.67 0.25
N ALA A 124 16.48 -4.79 1.37
CA ALA A 124 16.31 -6.06 2.08
C ALA A 124 15.53 -7.08 1.23
N ALA A 125 14.41 -6.65 0.63
CA ALA A 125 13.61 -7.51 -0.25
C ALA A 125 14.38 -7.97 -1.50
N ARG A 126 15.20 -7.10 -2.09
CA ARG A 126 16.06 -7.41 -3.26
C ARG A 126 17.08 -8.51 -3.02
N ARG A 127 17.42 -8.85 -1.76
CA ARG A 127 18.30 -9.99 -1.45
C ARG A 127 17.64 -11.35 -1.67
N GLY A 128 16.32 -11.36 -1.89
CA GLY A 128 15.58 -12.52 -2.38
C GLY A 128 14.72 -13.18 -1.31
N PRO A 129 13.78 -14.05 -1.72
CA PRO A 129 12.66 -14.52 -0.89
C PRO A 129 13.03 -15.47 0.25
N ARG A 130 14.33 -15.77 0.46
CA ARG A 130 14.81 -16.61 1.57
C ARG A 130 15.75 -15.88 2.52
N ASN A 131 15.78 -14.55 2.46
CA ASN A 131 16.60 -13.72 3.33
C ASN A 131 15.87 -13.41 4.65
N PHE A 132 15.81 -14.39 5.55
CA PHE A 132 15.08 -14.25 6.82
C PHE A 132 15.78 -13.31 7.83
N GLU A 133 17.07 -13.03 7.64
CA GLU A 133 17.87 -12.23 8.59
C GLU A 133 17.55 -10.73 8.56
N GLU A 134 16.91 -10.25 7.49
CA GLU A 134 16.58 -8.84 7.30
C GLU A 134 15.08 -8.56 7.42
N GLU A 135 14.33 -9.42 8.12
CA GLU A 135 12.95 -9.12 8.49
C GLU A 135 12.86 -7.75 9.20
N GLY A 136 11.92 -6.92 8.76
CA GLY A 136 11.78 -5.60 9.33
C GLY A 136 10.68 -4.74 8.72
N GLU A 137 10.56 -3.55 9.30
CA GLU A 137 9.61 -2.54 8.88
C GLU A 137 10.28 -1.16 8.86
N TRP A 138 10.08 -0.43 7.78
CA TRP A 138 10.68 0.87 7.49
C TRP A 138 9.58 1.89 7.27
N ILE A 139 9.22 2.59 8.35
CA ILE A 139 8.22 3.66 8.30
C ILE A 139 8.87 4.96 7.83
N ALA A 140 8.59 5.32 6.59
CA ALA A 140 9.16 6.48 5.92
C ALA A 140 8.36 7.76 6.14
N TRP A 141 7.11 7.65 6.59
CA TRP A 141 6.27 8.79 6.88
C TRP A 141 5.33 8.50 8.04
N ARG A 142 5.14 9.51 8.91
CA ARG A 142 4.15 9.52 9.97
C ARG A 142 3.40 10.84 9.97
N ARG A 143 2.10 10.78 10.16
CA ARG A 143 1.27 11.96 10.38
C ARG A 143 1.72 12.65 11.66
N ALA A 144 2.04 13.93 11.55
CA ALA A 144 2.29 14.75 12.73
C ALA A 144 1.04 14.74 13.62
N ALA A 145 1.22 14.46 14.91
CA ALA A 145 0.14 14.67 15.88
C ALA A 145 -0.31 16.14 15.79
N PRO A 146 -1.62 16.44 15.85
CA PRO A 146 -2.07 17.82 15.93
C PRO A 146 -1.34 18.48 17.09
N SER A 147 -0.59 19.56 16.82
CA SER A 147 0.06 20.33 17.86
C SER A 147 -1.02 20.71 18.87
N GLN A 148 -0.91 20.26 20.12
CA GLN A 148 -1.75 20.78 21.18
C GLN A 148 -1.51 22.30 21.18
N ALA A 149 -2.47 23.06 20.67
CA ALA A 149 -2.46 24.50 20.81
C ALA A 149 -2.35 24.76 22.30
N THR A 150 -1.22 25.32 22.73
CA THR A 150 -0.98 25.70 24.12
C THR A 150 -2.18 26.51 24.56
N ALA A 151 -2.97 25.95 25.48
CA ALA A 151 -4.08 26.67 26.08
C ALA A 151 -3.50 27.96 26.67
N GLY A 152 -3.79 29.09 26.04
CA GLY A 152 -3.35 30.39 26.51
C GLY A 152 -3.82 30.58 27.96
N PRO A 153 -3.03 31.24 28.82
CA PRO A 153 -3.44 31.48 30.19
C PRO A 153 -4.77 32.23 30.18
N GLY A 154 -5.79 31.64 30.82
CA GLY A 154 -7.11 32.25 30.95
C GLY A 154 -7.00 33.63 31.62
N PRO A 155 -7.87 34.59 31.26
CA PRO A 155 -7.82 35.92 31.85
C PRO A 155 -8.08 35.86 33.36
N ALA A 156 -7.24 36.57 34.12
CA ALA A 156 -7.37 36.81 35.55
C ALA A 156 -8.42 37.88 35.85
#